data_AF-A0A5F0D6A4-F1
#
_entry.id   AF-A0A5F0D6A4-F1
#
_cell.length_a   1.000
_cell.length_b   1.000
_cell.length_c   1.000
_cell.angle_alpha   90.00
_cell.angle_beta   90.00
_cell.angle_gamma   90.00
#
_symmetry.space_group_name_H-M   'P 1'
#
loop_
_entity.id
_entity.type
_entity.pdbx_description
1 polymer ?
#
loop_
_entity_poly.entity_id
_entity_poly.type
_entity_poly.pdbx_seq_one_letter_code
_entity_poly.pdbx_strand_id
1 'polypeptide(L)'
;MKLEISTSPRVTWVWAQDPAEAGSLREILTAAHCSYSDATGKNAESRILDLDIGIVAAEGLTALKAAGYSFQWHSTQHELNRQPTLFGLTIEQV
;
A
#
# COMPACT_ATOMS: atom_id res chain seq x y z
N MET A 1 -1.59 -4.41 -12.70
CA MET A 1 -1.12 -5.38 -11.67
C MET A 1 -1.85 -5.08 -10.37
N LYS A 2 -2.00 -6.05 -9.48
CA LYS A 2 -2.83 -5.89 -8.28
C LYS A 2 -1.98 -5.98 -7.02
N LEU A 3 -2.02 -4.95 -6.18
CA LEU A 3 -1.31 -4.87 -4.92
C LEU A 3 -2.26 -5.17 -3.77
N GLU A 4 -1.75 -5.82 -2.73
CA GLU A 4 -2.52 -6.03 -1.51
C GLU A 4 -2.21 -4.90 -0.52
N ILE A 5 -3.24 -4.46 0.20
CA ILE A 5 -3.10 -3.41 1.19
C ILE A 5 -3.63 -3.84 2.56
N SER A 6 -2.97 -3.40 3.62
CA SER A 6 -3.53 -3.45 4.96
C SER A 6 -3.27 -2.14 5.69
N THR A 7 -4.12 -1.85 6.66
CA THR A 7 -4.16 -0.58 7.38
C THR A 7 -4.29 -0.85 8.87
N SER A 8 -3.67 0.03 9.64
CA SER A 8 -3.85 0.17 11.07
C SER A 8 -4.07 1.66 11.38
N PRO A 9 -4.40 2.02 12.64
CA PRO A 9 -4.49 3.42 13.03
C PRO A 9 -3.20 4.25 12.85
N ARG A 10 -2.06 3.60 12.55
CA ARG A 10 -0.74 4.25 12.47
C ARG A 10 0.01 4.05 11.16
N VAL A 11 -0.48 3.16 10.28
CA VAL A 11 0.24 2.85 9.04
C VAL A 11 -0.69 2.21 8.03
N THR A 12 -0.41 2.49 6.76
CA THR A 12 -0.90 1.80 5.57
C THR A 12 0.24 1.02 4.95
N TRP A 13 0.12 -0.30 4.91
CA TRP A 13 1.06 -1.19 4.26
C TRP A 13 0.61 -1.54 2.85
N VAL A 14 1.57 -1.52 1.92
CA VAL A 14 1.44 -2.08 0.58
C VAL A 14 2.32 -3.31 0.49
N TRP A 15 1.72 -4.42 0.08
CA TRP A 15 2.39 -5.71 -0.04
C TRP A 15 2.69 -5.97 -1.51
N ALA A 16 3.96 -5.91 -1.88
CA ALA A 16 4.40 -6.40 -3.16
C ALA A 16 4.43 -7.94 -3.16
N GLN A 17 4.35 -8.51 -4.36
CA GLN A 17 4.48 -9.94 -4.60
C GLN A 17 5.87 -10.44 -4.19
N ASP A 18 6.91 -9.66 -4.52
CA ASP A 18 8.30 -10.00 -4.25
C ASP A 18 9.17 -8.74 -4.02
N PRO A 19 10.44 -8.91 -3.59
CA PRO A 19 11.33 -7.78 -3.36
C PRO A 19 11.66 -6.94 -4.61
N ALA A 20 11.58 -7.52 -5.82
CA ALA A 20 11.85 -6.80 -7.05
C ALA A 20 10.70 -5.86 -7.39
N GLU A 21 9.45 -6.32 -7.28
CA GLU A 21 8.27 -5.45 -7.40
C GLU A 21 8.31 -4.35 -6.33
N ALA A 22 8.66 -4.69 -5.08
CA ALA A 22 8.84 -3.68 -4.05
C ALA A 22 9.91 -2.63 -4.42
N GLY A 23 10.97 -3.01 -5.14
CA GLY A 23 11.93 -2.08 -5.72
C GLY A 23 11.28 -1.12 -6.72
N SER A 24 10.49 -1.64 -7.66
CA SER A 24 9.75 -0.83 -8.63
C SER A 24 8.73 0.12 -7.98
N LEU A 25 8.04 -0.31 -6.93
CA LEU A 25 7.11 0.54 -6.18
C LEU A 25 7.84 1.71 -5.52
N ARG A 26 9.03 1.48 -4.94
CA ARG A 26 9.88 2.54 -4.36
C ARG A 26 10.32 3.56 -5.41
N GLU A 27 10.70 3.10 -6.60
CA GLU A 27 11.07 3.98 -7.71
C GLU A 27 9.90 4.87 -8.15
N ILE A 28 8.69 4.30 -8.28
CA ILE A 28 7.48 5.03 -8.64
C ILE A 28 7.15 6.09 -7.58
N LEU A 29 7.14 5.72 -6.30
CA LEU A 29 6.84 6.63 -5.21
C LEU A 29 7.89 7.75 -5.11
N THR A 30 9.18 7.43 -5.30
CA THR A 30 10.26 8.43 -5.36
C THR A 30 10.06 9.41 -6.50
N ALA A 31 9.73 8.93 -7.70
CA ALA A 31 9.49 9.77 -8.87
C ALA A 31 8.25 10.67 -8.70
N ALA A 32 7.26 10.22 -7.93
CA ALA A 32 6.09 11.00 -7.57
C ALA A 32 6.29 11.92 -6.34
N HIS A 33 7.50 11.95 -5.76
CA HIS A 33 7.81 12.66 -4.51
C HIS A 33 6.97 12.24 -3.30
N CYS A 34 6.48 11.00 -3.29
CA CYS A 34 5.72 10.43 -2.17
C CYS A 34 6.65 9.87 -1.09
N SER A 35 6.26 10.04 0.17
CA SER A 35 6.98 9.45 1.30
C SER A 35 6.65 7.97 1.45
N TYR A 36 7.66 7.16 1.77
CA TYR A 36 7.51 5.77 2.14
C TYR A 36 8.67 5.35 3.05
N SER A 37 8.48 4.27 3.80
CA SER A 37 9.53 3.63 4.58
C SER A 37 9.48 2.12 4.45
N ASP A 38 10.55 1.44 4.84
CA ASP A 38 10.51 0.00 5.00
C ASP A 38 9.58 -0.37 6.16
N ALA A 39 8.82 -1.45 6.00
CA ALA A 39 7.95 -1.93 7.05
C ALA A 39 8.76 -2.33 8.30
N THR A 40 8.25 -1.99 9.48
CA THR A 40 8.89 -2.27 10.77
C THR A 40 8.03 -3.18 11.65
N GLY A 41 8.65 -3.76 12.69
CA GLY A 41 7.95 -4.63 13.65
C GLY A 41 7.60 -6.01 13.07
N LYS A 42 6.41 -6.53 13.39
CA LYS A 42 5.99 -7.89 13.01
C LYS A 42 5.80 -8.09 11.50
N ASN A 43 5.68 -6.99 10.74
CA ASN A 43 5.50 -7.00 9.29
C ASN A 43 6.79 -6.56 8.56
N ALA A 44 7.96 -6.65 9.21
CA ALA A 44 9.23 -6.29 8.58
C ALA A 44 9.64 -7.34 7.55
N GLU A 45 9.12 -7.22 6.32
CA GLU A 45 9.57 -7.97 5.15
C GLU A 45 10.01 -6.99 4.05
N SER A 46 11.03 -7.35 3.27
CA SER A 46 11.60 -6.50 2.22
C SER A 46 10.61 -6.15 1.09
N ARG A 47 9.54 -6.96 0.95
CA ARG A 47 8.46 -6.78 -0.03
C ARG A 47 7.36 -5.82 0.44
N ILE A 48 7.40 -5.34 1.68
CA ILE A 48 6.33 -4.52 2.26
C ILE A 48 6.81 -3.08 2.39
N LEU A 49 5.98 -2.16 1.91
CA LEU A 49 6.20 -0.72 2.03
C LEU A 49 5.22 -0.15 3.04
N ASP A 50 5.69 0.77 3.88
CA ASP A 50 4.90 1.58 4.79
C ASP A 50 4.69 2.96 4.16
N LEU A 51 3.43 3.34 3.95
CA LEU A 51 3.01 4.63 3.38
C LEU A 51 2.45 5.59 4.44
N ASP A 52 2.72 5.37 5.73
CA ASP A 52 2.19 6.18 6.83
C ASP A 52 0.63 6.17 6.82
N ILE A 53 -0.02 7.24 7.29
CA ILE A 53 -1.47 7.38 7.35
C ILE A 53 -1.97 8.70 6.76
N GLY A 54 -3.29 8.78 6.59
CA GLY A 54 -3.96 10.00 6.18
C GLY A 54 -3.52 10.44 4.78
N ILE A 55 -3.12 11.70 4.65
CA ILE A 55 -2.82 12.29 3.34
C ILE A 55 -1.60 11.65 2.67
N VAL A 56 -0.58 11.27 3.44
CA VAL A 56 0.64 10.65 2.91
C VAL A 56 0.32 9.31 2.25
N ALA A 57 -0.48 8.49 2.93
CA ALA A 57 -0.96 7.22 2.39
C ALA A 57 -1.86 7.44 1.16
N ALA A 58 -2.73 8.44 1.19
CA ALA A 58 -3.60 8.76 0.06
C ALA A 58 -2.80 9.18 -1.19
N GLU A 59 -1.77 10.02 -1.03
CA GLU A 59 -0.87 10.43 -2.12
C GLU A 59 -0.11 9.24 -2.69
N GLY A 60 0.49 8.41 -1.83
CA GLY A 60 1.23 7.22 -2.25
C GLY A 60 0.35 6.22 -3.01
N LEU A 61 -0.83 5.89 -2.50
CA LEU A 61 -1.77 5.00 -3.18
C LEU A 61 -2.29 5.59 -4.50
N THR A 62 -2.47 6.92 -4.56
CA THR A 62 -2.87 7.60 -5.80
C THR A 62 -1.76 7.55 -6.85
N ALA A 63 -0.50 7.73 -6.46
CA ALA A 63 0.64 7.61 -7.36
C ALA A 63 0.76 6.18 -7.92
N LEU A 64 0.61 5.16 -7.07
CA LEU A 64 0.58 3.76 -7.51
C LEU A 64 -0.61 3.48 -8.44
N LYS A 65 -1.79 4.05 -8.16
CA LYS A 65 -2.94 3.94 -9.06
C LYS A 65 -2.66 4.56 -10.44
N ALA A 66 -2.05 5.75 -10.46
CA ALA A 66 -1.67 6.43 -11.70
C ALA A 66 -0.63 5.63 -12.50
N ALA A 67 0.24 4.86 -11.82
CA ALA A 67 1.18 3.93 -12.44
C ALA A 67 0.53 2.62 -12.95
N GLY A 68 -0.79 2.47 -12.84
CA GLY A 68 -1.54 1.34 -13.40
C GLY A 68 -1.81 0.18 -12.43
N TYR A 69 -1.58 0.37 -11.14
CA TYR A 69 -1.91 -0.63 -10.12
C TYR A 69 -3.41 -0.58 -9.75
N SER A 70 -3.95 -1.73 -9.35
CA SER A 70 -5.21 -1.85 -8.62
C SER A 70 -4.94 -2.42 -7.23
N PHE A 71 -5.93 -2.35 -6.34
CA PHE A 71 -5.76 -2.72 -4.95
C PHE A 71 -6.79 -3.77 -4.53
N GLN A 72 -6.37 -4.69 -3.67
CA GLN A 72 -7.25 -5.54 -2.87
C GLN A 72 -6.84 -5.49 -1.40
N TRP A 73 -7.76 -5.83 -0.51
CA TRP A 73 -7.39 -6.03 0.89
C TRP A 73 -6.43 -7.21 1.03
N HIS A 74 -5.42 -7.08 1.88
CA HIS A 74 -4.59 -8.20 2.30
C HIS A 74 -5.39 -9.06 3.30
N SER A 75 -5.15 -10.37 3.30
CA SER A 75 -5.86 -11.34 4.17
C SER A 75 -5.75 -11.03 5.67
N THR A 76 -4.70 -10.32 6.08
CA THR A 76 -4.48 -9.88 7.48
C THR A 76 -5.25 -8.61 7.86
N GLN A 77 -5.85 -7.90 6.89
CA GLN A 77 -6.72 -6.77 7.21
C GLN A 77 -7.91 -7.27 8.03
N HIS A 78 -8.16 -6.62 9.17
CA HIS A 78 -9.33 -6.90 9.98
C HIS A 78 -10.62 -6.73 9.17
N GLU A 79 -11.53 -7.70 9.20
CA GLU A 79 -12.71 -7.79 8.33
C GLU A 79 -13.58 -6.52 8.35
N LEU A 80 -13.85 -5.98 9.55
CA LEU A 80 -14.63 -4.74 9.71
C LEU A 80 -14.04 -3.51 8.99
N ASN A 81 -12.74 -3.52 8.71
CA ASN A 81 -12.03 -2.43 8.05
C ASN A 81 -11.88 -2.64 6.54
N ARG A 82 -12.40 -3.75 5.98
CA ARG A 82 -12.35 -4.05 4.54
C ARG A 82 -13.42 -3.29 3.76
N GLN A 83 -13.35 -1.98 3.79
CA GLN A 83 -14.29 -1.12 3.07
C GLN A 83 -14.02 -1.22 1.55
N PRO A 84 -15.04 -1.16 0.68
CA PRO A 84 -14.85 -1.24 -0.77
C PRO A 84 -14.08 -0.04 -1.36
N THR A 85 -13.90 1.01 -0.56
CA THR A 85 -13.17 2.22 -0.94
C THR A 85 -12.24 2.67 0.18
N LEU A 86 -11.04 3.13 -0.18
CA LEU A 86 -10.07 3.78 0.71
C LEU A 86 -9.53 5.04 0.03
N PHE A 87 -9.64 6.20 0.69
CA PHE A 87 -9.22 7.50 0.12
C PHE A 87 -9.80 7.79 -1.28
N GLY A 88 -11.02 7.32 -1.57
CA GLY A 88 -11.65 7.48 -2.89
C GLY A 88 -11.18 6.48 -3.96
N LEU A 89 -10.27 5.57 -3.61
CA LEU A 89 -9.81 4.48 -4.48
C LEU A 89 -10.62 3.22 -4.23
N THR A 90 -11.02 2.52 -5.30
CA THR A 90 -11.68 1.21 -5.22
C THR A 90 -10.69 0.16 -4.73
N ILE A 91 -11.09 -0.59 -3.69
CA ILE A 91 -10.34 -1.71 -3.14
C ILE A 91 -11.19 -2.98 -3.27
N GLU A 92 -10.66 -3.98 -3.96
CA GLU A 92 -11.33 -5.27 -4.13
C GLU A 92 -11.32 -6.07 -2.81
N GLN A 93 -12.38 -6.85 -2.61
CA GLN A 93 -12.48 -7.78 -1.48
C GLN A 93 -11.62 -9.02 -1.74
N VAL A 94 -11.18 -9.69 -0.68
CA VAL A 94 -10.48 -10.99 -0.74
C VAL A 94 -11.44 -12.10 -1.13
#